data_AF-A0A2U0S6K2-F1
#
_entry.id   AF-A0A2U0S6K2-F1
#
_cell.length_a   1.000
_cell.length_b   1.000
_cell.length_c   1.000
_cell.angle_alpha   90.00
_cell.angle_beta   90.00
_cell.angle_gamma   90.00
#
_symmetry.space_group_name_H-M   'P 1'
#
loop_
_entity.id
_entity.type
_entity.pdbx_description
1 polymer ?
#
loop_
_entity_poly.entity_id
_entity_poly.type
_entity_poly.pdbx_seq_one_letter_code
_entity_poly.pdbx_strand_id
1 'polypeptide(L)'
;MRDAIIPIGGTRPPPPENQCNLCKRTVPPPQLTRCPRCKKLYCKSCITEDLREGEHLICLNCARRYVAPKPAFKGKYTPITLYLSNKAKWTRWVRLQFSQIEGILGNDLPASAHKNPEWWTNRNSVHAKAWQSIGWSIKEVNLKEKTVTFTRPNVLTPEKESKPKKASSLVKLPAYKPRKKKPPSLTRIAIAQARLQNVSRRKASMKKHRGKFRPKSAYEKRLWKTDEKP
;
A
#
# COMPACT_ATOMS: atom_id res chain seq x y z
N MET A 1 -10.91 53.88 15.25
CA MET A 1 -11.25 52.69 14.44
C MET A 1 -10.00 52.35 13.65
N ARG A 2 -9.44 51.14 13.81
CA ARG A 2 -8.19 50.73 13.16
C ARG A 2 -8.55 49.87 11.95
N ASP A 3 -8.29 50.40 10.76
CA ASP A 3 -8.52 49.70 9.50
C ASP A 3 -7.42 48.65 9.28
N ALA A 4 -7.83 47.39 9.21
CA ALA A 4 -6.97 46.28 8.85
C ALA A 4 -6.92 46.16 7.31
N ILE A 5 -5.74 46.43 6.75
CA ILE A 5 -5.43 46.31 5.33
C ILE A 5 -5.40 44.82 4.93
N ILE A 6 -6.32 44.40 4.06
CA ILE A 6 -6.29 43.08 3.42
C ILE A 6 -5.68 43.25 2.02
N PRO A 7 -4.46 42.73 1.72
CA PRO A 7 -3.92 42.78 0.38
C PRO A 7 -4.65 41.79 -0.53
N ILE A 8 -5.19 42.33 -1.63
CA ILE A 8 -5.90 41.62 -2.70
C ILE A 8 -4.96 40.59 -3.33
N GLY A 9 -5.18 39.33 -2.98
CA GLY A 9 -4.49 38.18 -3.55
C GLY A 9 -4.86 37.98 -5.01
N GLY A 10 -3.84 37.84 -5.86
CA GLY A 10 -3.98 37.65 -7.30
C GLY A 10 -4.85 36.45 -7.68
N THR A 11 -5.81 36.69 -8.56
CA THR A 11 -6.63 35.68 -9.22
C THR A 11 -5.82 34.98 -10.31
N ARG A 12 -4.99 34.00 -9.94
CA ARG A 12 -4.66 32.90 -10.86
C ARG A 12 -5.62 31.76 -10.55
N PRO A 13 -6.47 31.31 -11.49
CA PRO A 13 -7.28 30.12 -11.27
C PRO A 13 -6.33 28.94 -10.95
N PRO A 14 -6.60 28.17 -9.87
CA PRO A 14 -5.72 27.08 -9.49
C PRO A 14 -5.68 26.03 -10.62
N PRO A 15 -4.47 25.54 -10.98
CA PRO A 15 -4.33 24.53 -12.02
C PRO A 15 -5.12 23.26 -11.69
N PRO A 16 -5.65 22.55 -12.71
CA PRO A 16 -6.67 21.49 -12.56
C PRO A 16 -6.18 20.19 -11.89
N GLU A 17 -4.94 20.12 -11.43
CA GLU A 17 -4.33 18.89 -10.91
C GLU A 17 -4.62 18.63 -9.41
N ASN A 18 -5.31 19.54 -8.73
CA ASN A 18 -5.56 19.45 -7.30
C ASN A 18 -6.87 18.72 -6.95
N GLN A 19 -7.10 17.55 -7.55
CA GLN A 19 -8.29 16.74 -7.29
C GLN A 19 -8.02 15.62 -6.30
N CYS A 20 -8.94 15.42 -5.36
CA CYS A 20 -8.93 14.25 -4.49
C CYS A 20 -9.29 12.99 -5.29
N ASN A 21 -8.46 11.95 -5.23
CA ASN A 21 -8.70 10.72 -6.00
C ASN A 21 -9.89 9.88 -5.48
N LEU A 22 -10.47 10.21 -4.32
CA LEU A 22 -11.67 9.54 -3.77
C LEU A 22 -12.96 10.30 -4.11
N CYS A 23 -13.07 11.56 -3.68
CA CYS A 23 -14.29 12.36 -3.85
C CYS A 23 -14.29 13.23 -5.12
N LYS A 24 -13.19 13.25 -5.89
CA LYS A 24 -13.00 14.06 -7.12
C LYS A 24 -13.18 15.57 -6.95
N ARG A 25 -13.28 16.07 -5.72
CA ARG A 25 -13.35 17.51 -5.43
C ARG A 25 -12.00 18.15 -5.68
N THR A 26 -12.02 19.35 -6.25
CA THR A 26 -10.87 20.24 -6.33
C THR A 26 -10.64 20.87 -4.96
N VAL A 27 -9.46 20.69 -4.41
CA VAL A 27 -9.10 21.12 -3.06
C VAL A 27 -7.74 21.80 -3.13
N PRO A 28 -7.50 22.94 -2.47
CA PRO A 28 -6.20 23.61 -2.55
C PRO A 28 -5.06 22.69 -2.06
N PRO A 29 -3.85 22.77 -2.66
CA PRO A 29 -2.70 21.91 -2.36
C PRO A 29 -2.40 21.64 -0.88
N PRO A 30 -2.43 22.63 0.05
CA PRO A 30 -2.11 22.38 1.47
C PRO A 30 -3.11 21.48 2.19
N GLN A 31 -4.29 21.25 1.62
CA GLN A 31 -5.32 20.38 2.19
C GLN A 31 -5.32 18.99 1.55
N LEU A 32 -4.44 18.75 0.58
CA LEU A 32 -4.21 17.44 -0.03
C LEU A 32 -3.04 16.73 0.66
N THR A 33 -3.27 15.48 1.03
CA THR A 33 -2.29 14.64 1.70
C THR A 33 -2.04 13.38 0.88
N ARG A 34 -0.77 12.98 0.78
CA ARG A 34 -0.33 11.83 0.00
C ARG A 34 -0.37 10.58 0.84
N CYS A 35 -1.15 9.59 0.42
CA CYS A 35 -1.18 8.30 1.10
C CYS A 35 0.14 7.52 0.85
N PRO A 36 0.83 7.00 1.89
CA PRO A 36 2.11 6.29 1.72
C PRO A 36 1.97 4.97 0.93
N ARG A 37 0.77 4.38 0.93
CA ARG A 37 0.50 3.07 0.32
C ARG A 37 0.20 3.15 -1.17
N CYS A 38 -0.76 3.99 -1.54
CA CYS A 38 -1.18 4.13 -2.94
C CYS A 38 -0.53 5.31 -3.66
N LYS A 39 0.21 6.17 -2.95
CA LYS A 39 0.95 7.33 -3.47
C LYS A 39 0.09 8.40 -4.17
N LYS A 40 -1.24 8.34 -4.00
CA LYS A 40 -2.21 9.31 -4.55
C LYS A 40 -2.57 10.39 -3.52
N LEU A 41 -3.09 11.51 -4.02
CA LEU A 41 -3.53 12.66 -3.23
C LEU A 41 -5.01 12.52 -2.82
N TYR A 42 -5.31 12.86 -1.57
CA TYR A 42 -6.66 12.85 -1.00
C TYR A 42 -6.88 14.06 -0.09
N CYS A 43 -8.13 14.49 0.05
CA CYS A 43 -8.49 15.54 0.99
C CYS A 43 -8.57 14.99 2.42
N LYS A 44 -8.52 15.88 3.42
CA LYS A 44 -8.61 15.55 4.86
C LYS A 44 -9.79 14.64 5.21
N SER A 45 -10.95 14.81 4.56
CA SER A 45 -12.13 13.97 4.79
C SER A 45 -12.04 12.55 4.22
N CYS A 46 -11.09 12.29 3.32
CA CYS A 46 -10.93 11.02 2.63
C CYS A 46 -9.74 10.20 3.17
N ILE A 47 -9.22 10.59 4.32
CA ILE A 47 -8.06 10.03 4.99
C ILE A 47 -8.44 9.65 6.42
N THR A 48 -7.84 8.57 6.91
CA THR A 48 -7.98 8.06 8.26
C THR A 48 -6.60 7.68 8.80
N GLU A 49 -6.48 7.58 10.12
CA GLU A 49 -5.29 7.02 10.76
C GLU A 49 -5.19 5.52 10.48
N ASP A 50 -3.95 5.00 10.44
CA ASP A 50 -3.70 3.58 10.24
C ASP A 50 -4.06 2.79 11.50
N LEU A 51 -4.98 1.82 11.37
CA LEU A 51 -5.53 1.03 12.47
C LEU A 51 -4.52 0.10 13.18
N ARG A 52 -3.31 -0.05 12.63
CA ARG A 52 -2.27 -0.93 13.18
C ARG A 52 -1.26 -0.22 14.06
N GLU A 53 -0.78 0.92 13.59
CA GLU A 53 0.39 1.61 14.17
C GLU A 53 0.08 3.06 14.53
N GLY A 54 -1.00 3.67 14.02
CA GLY A 54 -1.38 5.07 14.29
C GLY A 54 -0.44 6.15 13.72
N GLU A 55 0.76 5.77 13.28
CA GLU A 55 1.80 6.72 12.85
C GLU A 55 1.54 7.39 11.48
N HIS A 56 0.69 6.78 10.64
CA HIS A 56 0.53 7.19 9.25
C HIS A 56 -0.93 7.46 8.88
N LEU A 57 -1.14 8.53 8.11
CA LEU A 57 -2.42 8.84 7.50
C LEU A 57 -2.60 8.08 6.18
N ILE A 58 -3.64 7.25 6.10
CA ILE A 58 -3.97 6.39 4.97
C ILE A 58 -5.31 6.80 4.34
N CYS A 59 -5.49 6.59 3.03
CA CYS A 59 -6.78 6.89 2.42
C CYS A 59 -7.84 5.83 2.78
N LEU A 60 -9.12 6.20 2.73
CA LEU A 60 -10.24 5.30 3.04
C LEU A 60 -10.22 4.00 2.22
N ASN A 61 -9.75 4.03 0.96
CA ASN A 61 -9.60 2.83 0.15
C ASN A 61 -8.49 1.90 0.67
N CYS A 62 -7.40 2.46 1.17
CA CYS A 62 -6.33 1.68 1.80
C CYS A 62 -6.76 1.16 3.17
N ALA A 63 -7.48 1.95 3.95
CA ALA A 63 -8.07 1.51 5.22
C ALA A 63 -9.07 0.37 5.01
N ARG A 64 -9.94 0.48 3.99
CA ARG A 64 -10.90 -0.58 3.64
C ARG A 64 -10.23 -1.91 3.31
N ARG A 65 -9.08 -1.90 2.63
CA ARG A 65 -8.32 -3.12 2.32
C ARG A 65 -7.80 -3.83 3.58
N TYR A 66 -7.71 -3.13 4.71
CA TYR A 66 -7.32 -3.75 5.98
C TYR A 66 -8.48 -4.26 6.80
N VAL A 67 -9.54 -3.48 6.89
CA VAL A 67 -10.74 -3.87 7.62
C VAL A 67 -11.40 -5.08 6.95
N ALA A 68 -11.40 -5.11 5.62
CA ALA A 68 -11.93 -6.20 4.82
C ALA A 68 -10.93 -6.56 3.72
N PRO A 69 -9.87 -7.34 4.03
CA PRO A 69 -8.93 -7.80 3.02
C PRO A 69 -9.69 -8.65 2.00
N LYS A 70 -9.67 -8.21 0.74
CA LYS A 70 -10.10 -9.09 -0.35
C LYS A 70 -9.13 -10.28 -0.37
N PRO A 71 -9.61 -11.53 -0.33
CA PRO A 71 -8.72 -12.68 -0.40
C PRO A 71 -7.83 -12.57 -1.65
N ALA A 72 -6.51 -12.67 -1.45
CA ALA A 72 -5.54 -12.66 -2.54
C ALA A 72 -5.73 -13.86 -3.49
N PHE A 73 -6.35 -14.93 -2.99
CA PHE A 73 -6.72 -16.12 -3.76
C PHE A 73 -8.22 -16.09 -4.07
N LYS A 74 -8.58 -15.99 -5.36
CA LYS A 74 -9.94 -16.23 -5.84
C LYS A 74 -10.11 -17.71 -6.18
N GLY A 75 -10.45 -18.52 -5.19
CA GLY A 75 -10.86 -19.91 -5.41
C GLY A 75 -12.33 -20.09 -5.02
N LYS A 76 -13.02 -21.04 -5.66
CA LYS A 76 -14.45 -21.32 -5.37
C LYS A 76 -14.73 -21.52 -3.88
N TYR A 77 -13.80 -22.14 -3.16
CA TYR A 77 -13.91 -22.44 -1.73
C TYR A 77 -13.09 -21.50 -0.83
N THR A 78 -12.67 -20.34 -1.34
CA THR A 78 -11.92 -19.34 -0.54
C THR A 78 -12.74 -18.62 0.53
N PRO A 79 -14.04 -18.33 0.33
CA PRO A 79 -14.84 -17.70 1.36
C PRO A 79 -15.01 -18.57 2.60
N ILE A 80 -15.25 -19.88 2.43
CA ILE A 80 -15.39 -20.81 3.55
C ILE A 80 -14.07 -20.98 4.33
N THR A 81 -12.92 -20.94 3.63
CA THR A 81 -11.60 -20.95 4.28
C THR A 81 -11.41 -19.71 5.16
N LEU A 82 -11.71 -18.51 4.65
CA LEU A 82 -11.63 -17.28 5.45
C LEU A 82 -12.59 -17.29 6.64
N TYR A 83 -13.80 -17.81 6.45
CA TYR A 83 -14.76 -17.93 7.53
C TYR A 83 -14.26 -18.83 8.65
N LEU A 84 -13.75 -20.02 8.31
CA LEU A 84 -13.18 -20.96 9.27
C LEU A 84 -11.91 -20.42 9.93
N SER A 85 -11.05 -19.70 9.21
CA SER A 85 -9.84 -19.11 9.79
C SER A 85 -10.17 -18.03 10.84
N ASN A 86 -11.20 -17.22 10.59
CA ASN A 86 -11.68 -16.24 11.55
C ASN A 86 -12.27 -16.92 12.78
N LYS A 87 -13.12 -17.94 12.60
CA LYS A 87 -13.70 -18.72 13.70
C LYS A 87 -12.65 -19.49 14.51
N ALA A 88 -11.54 -19.88 13.88
CA ALA A 88 -10.45 -20.61 14.53
C ALA A 88 -9.78 -19.85 15.69
N LYS A 89 -10.00 -18.53 15.79
CA LYS A 89 -9.52 -17.71 16.91
C LYS A 89 -10.27 -17.99 18.21
N TRP A 90 -11.52 -18.41 18.14
CA TRP A 90 -12.41 -18.50 19.31
C TRP A 90 -13.02 -19.88 19.52
N THR A 91 -13.13 -20.71 18.48
CA THR A 91 -13.86 -21.98 18.56
C THR A 91 -13.08 -23.13 17.93
N ARG A 92 -13.14 -24.31 18.55
CA ARG A 92 -12.46 -25.54 18.08
C ARG A 92 -13.28 -26.37 17.11
N TRP A 93 -14.60 -26.23 17.18
CA TRP A 93 -15.55 -26.94 16.33
C TRP A 93 -16.62 -25.96 15.87
N VAL A 94 -17.11 -26.14 14.65
CA VAL A 94 -18.17 -25.30 14.08
C VAL A 94 -19.13 -26.21 13.35
N ARG A 95 -20.40 -26.18 13.77
CA ARG A 95 -21.48 -26.84 13.05
C ARG A 95 -22.11 -25.83 12.08
N LEU A 96 -22.15 -26.17 10.80
CA LEU A 96 -22.75 -25.35 9.75
C LEU A 96 -23.81 -26.15 9.00
N GLN A 97 -24.91 -25.49 8.66
CA GLN A 97 -25.88 -26.04 7.71
C GLN A 97 -25.42 -25.81 6.27
N PHE A 98 -25.90 -26.62 5.33
CA PHE A 98 -25.52 -26.49 3.91
C PHE A 98 -25.93 -25.12 3.35
N SER A 99 -27.11 -24.63 3.72
CA SER A 99 -27.58 -23.28 3.37
C SER A 99 -26.65 -22.17 3.88
N GLN A 100 -26.08 -22.33 5.08
CA GLN A 100 -25.10 -21.38 5.62
C GLN A 100 -23.79 -21.44 4.85
N ILE A 101 -23.36 -22.64 4.45
CA ILE A 101 -22.15 -22.83 3.64
C ILE A 101 -22.34 -22.18 2.26
N GLU A 102 -23.49 -22.37 1.61
CA GLU A 102 -23.84 -21.73 0.33
C GLU A 102 -23.88 -20.20 0.45
N GLY A 103 -24.47 -19.68 1.52
CA GLY A 103 -24.47 -18.25 1.82
C GLY A 103 -23.05 -17.67 2.01
N ILE A 104 -22.15 -18.44 2.63
CA ILE A 104 -20.73 -18.04 2.77
C ILE A 104 -20.00 -18.10 1.42
N LEU A 105 -20.24 -19.14 0.62
CA LEU A 105 -19.62 -19.33 -0.69
C LEU A 105 -20.16 -18.36 -1.75
N GLY A 106 -21.38 -17.85 -1.56
CA GLY A 106 -22.11 -17.07 -2.55
C GLY A 106 -22.48 -17.87 -3.80
N ASN A 107 -22.46 -19.20 -3.72
CA ASN A 107 -22.76 -20.14 -4.79
C ASN A 107 -23.35 -21.42 -4.19
N ASP A 108 -24.19 -22.09 -4.97
CA ASP A 108 -24.81 -23.35 -4.57
C ASP A 108 -23.78 -24.49 -4.50
N LEU A 109 -24.00 -25.40 -3.55
CA LEU A 109 -23.19 -26.61 -3.44
C LEU A 109 -23.56 -27.57 -4.58
N PRO A 110 -22.59 -28.33 -5.12
CA PRO A 110 -22.87 -29.33 -6.14
C PRO A 110 -23.87 -30.37 -5.61
N ALA A 111 -24.74 -30.91 -6.47
CA ALA A 111 -25.66 -31.99 -6.09
C ALA A 111 -24.96 -33.19 -5.44
N SER A 112 -23.70 -33.47 -5.82
CA SER A 112 -22.86 -34.49 -5.22
C SER A 112 -22.60 -34.27 -3.72
N ALA A 113 -22.50 -33.02 -3.27
CA ALA A 113 -22.32 -32.68 -1.85
C ALA A 113 -23.57 -33.02 -1.01
N HIS A 114 -24.76 -32.97 -1.63
CA HIS A 114 -26.04 -33.33 -1.00
C HIS A 114 -26.29 -34.83 -0.98
N LYS A 115 -25.85 -35.54 -2.02
CA LYS A 115 -26.13 -36.97 -2.19
C LYS A 115 -25.09 -37.86 -1.51
N ASN A 116 -23.81 -37.48 -1.57
CA ASN A 116 -22.72 -38.37 -1.20
C ASN A 116 -21.94 -37.79 0.00
N PRO A 117 -21.88 -38.49 1.14
CA PRO A 117 -21.11 -38.04 2.29
C PRO A 117 -19.59 -38.07 1.99
N GLU A 118 -19.17 -38.95 1.09
CA GLU A 118 -17.79 -39.08 0.61
C GLU A 118 -17.27 -37.81 -0.06
N TRP A 119 -18.16 -37.00 -0.65
CA TRP A 119 -17.78 -35.72 -1.21
C TRP A 119 -17.10 -34.87 -0.13
N TRP A 120 -17.60 -34.87 1.10
CA TRP A 120 -17.03 -34.10 2.20
C TRP A 120 -15.72 -34.71 2.74
N THR A 121 -15.62 -36.04 2.85
CA THR A 121 -14.47 -36.70 3.48
C THR A 121 -13.27 -36.88 2.55
N ASN A 122 -13.45 -36.78 1.23
CA ASN A 122 -12.39 -36.99 0.25
C ASN A 122 -11.31 -35.88 0.29
N ARG A 123 -10.18 -36.18 0.92
CA ARG A 123 -9.04 -35.27 1.16
C ARG A 123 -8.33 -34.79 -0.11
N ASN A 124 -8.41 -35.53 -1.22
CA ASN A 124 -7.68 -35.19 -2.44
C ASN A 124 -8.39 -34.12 -3.30
N SER A 125 -9.65 -33.84 -2.97
CA SER A 125 -10.48 -32.89 -3.70
C SER A 125 -10.12 -31.42 -3.43
N VAL A 126 -10.47 -30.54 -4.38
CA VAL A 126 -10.18 -29.09 -4.29
C VAL A 126 -10.92 -28.45 -3.11
N HIS A 127 -12.14 -28.87 -2.81
CA HIS A 127 -12.89 -28.39 -1.65
C HIS A 127 -12.27 -28.86 -0.34
N ALA A 128 -11.88 -30.14 -0.23
CA ALA A 128 -11.25 -30.63 0.99
C ALA A 128 -9.91 -29.95 1.30
N LYS A 129 -9.10 -29.72 0.27
CA LYS A 129 -7.86 -28.95 0.38
C LYS A 129 -8.08 -27.54 0.92
N ALA A 130 -9.24 -26.93 0.67
CA ALA A 130 -9.54 -25.60 1.18
C ALA A 130 -9.54 -25.60 2.71
N TRP A 131 -10.43 -26.32 3.39
CA TRP A 131 -10.44 -26.33 4.86
C TRP A 131 -9.21 -27.02 5.46
N GLN A 132 -8.66 -28.04 4.80
CA GLN A 132 -7.44 -28.71 5.25
C GLN A 132 -6.21 -27.78 5.25
N SER A 133 -6.14 -26.81 4.31
CA SER A 133 -5.03 -25.84 4.28
C SER A 133 -4.92 -24.96 5.53
N ILE A 134 -6.02 -24.82 6.29
CA ILE A 134 -6.05 -24.09 7.57
C ILE A 134 -6.01 -25.06 8.77
N GLY A 135 -5.80 -26.35 8.52
CA GLY A 135 -5.79 -27.39 9.55
C GLY A 135 -7.18 -27.73 10.08
N TRP A 136 -8.25 -27.42 9.35
CA TRP A 136 -9.59 -27.89 9.69
C TRP A 136 -9.88 -29.22 8.99
N SER A 137 -10.53 -30.13 9.70
CA SER A 137 -11.05 -31.40 9.19
C SER A 137 -12.54 -31.48 9.43
N ILE A 138 -13.20 -32.38 8.70
CA ILE A 138 -14.61 -32.69 8.93
C ILE A 138 -14.68 -33.84 9.93
N LYS A 139 -15.47 -33.64 11.00
CA LYS A 139 -15.73 -34.67 12.01
C LYS A 139 -16.94 -35.51 11.65
N GLU A 140 -18.02 -34.85 11.25
CA GLU A 140 -19.30 -35.51 11.01
C GLU A 140 -20.10 -34.78 9.93
N VAL A 141 -20.83 -35.55 9.13
CA VAL A 141 -21.69 -35.05 8.05
C VAL A 141 -23.04 -35.75 8.18
N ASN A 142 -24.08 -34.97 8.46
CA ASN A 142 -25.45 -35.46 8.51
C ASN A 142 -26.20 -34.94 7.28
N LEU A 143 -26.46 -35.84 6.32
CA LEU A 143 -27.17 -35.50 5.08
C LEU A 143 -28.68 -35.26 5.30
N LYS A 144 -29.28 -35.96 6.28
CA LYS A 144 -30.71 -35.79 6.64
C LYS A 144 -30.99 -34.37 7.15
N GLU A 145 -30.17 -33.91 8.08
CA GLU A 145 -30.27 -32.56 8.67
C GLU A 145 -29.54 -31.49 7.84
N LYS A 146 -28.82 -31.90 6.77
CA LYS A 146 -27.95 -31.05 5.95
C LYS A 146 -26.98 -30.22 6.81
N THR A 147 -26.29 -30.88 7.73
CA THR A 147 -25.31 -30.24 8.63
C THR A 147 -23.93 -30.88 8.51
N VAL A 148 -22.89 -30.05 8.54
CA VAL A 148 -21.48 -30.45 8.58
C VAL A 148 -20.85 -29.92 9.85
N THR A 149 -20.13 -30.78 10.57
CA THR A 149 -19.35 -30.39 11.74
C THR A 149 -17.88 -30.35 11.37
N PHE A 150 -17.33 -29.14 11.33
CA PHE A 150 -15.90 -28.90 11.18
C PHE A 150 -15.22 -28.94 12.53
N THR A 151 -14.05 -29.55 12.59
CA THR A 151 -13.22 -29.60 13.79
C THR A 151 -11.78 -29.28 13.46
N ARG A 152 -11.11 -28.62 14.38
CA ARG A 152 -9.67 -28.41 14.31
C ARG A 152 -9.00 -29.33 15.34
N PRO A 153 -8.12 -30.27 14.94
CA PRO A 153 -7.31 -31.00 15.90
C PRO A 153 -6.49 -30.01 16.71
N ASN A 154 -6.30 -30.33 17.99
CA ASN A 154 -5.71 -29.43 18.97
C ASN A 154 -4.26 -29.12 18.60
N VAL A 155 -4.01 -27.99 17.92
CA VAL A 155 -2.70 -27.34 17.86
C VAL A 155 -2.64 -26.31 18.99
N LEU A 156 -2.99 -26.72 20.21
CA LEU A 156 -2.35 -26.21 21.41
C LEU A 156 -1.09 -27.06 21.55
N THR A 157 -0.09 -26.82 20.74
CA THR A 157 0.94 -25.89 21.13
C THR A 157 1.26 -24.91 20.00
N PRO A 158 1.64 -23.64 20.27
CA PRO A 158 2.63 -23.04 19.41
C PRO A 158 3.75 -24.06 19.35
N GLU A 159 4.07 -24.61 18.18
CA GLU A 159 5.32 -25.34 18.04
C GLU A 159 6.38 -24.37 18.54
N LYS A 160 6.81 -24.64 19.78
CA LYS A 160 7.89 -24.01 20.50
C LYS A 160 8.93 -23.80 19.45
N GLU A 161 9.14 -22.53 19.05
CA GLU A 161 9.95 -22.12 17.89
C GLU A 161 10.92 -23.24 17.62
N SER A 162 10.61 -24.09 16.62
CA SER A 162 11.45 -25.27 16.42
C SER A 162 12.82 -24.67 16.21
N LYS A 163 13.72 -24.82 17.20
CA LYS A 163 15.04 -24.18 17.22
C LYS A 163 15.53 -24.28 15.80
N PRO A 164 15.90 -23.17 15.13
CA PRO A 164 16.15 -23.17 13.69
C PRO A 164 16.96 -24.42 13.39
N LYS A 165 16.38 -25.36 12.62
CA LYS A 165 17.05 -26.61 12.26
C LYS A 165 18.45 -26.19 11.90
N LYS A 166 19.47 -26.61 12.69
CA LYS A 166 20.86 -26.17 12.51
C LYS A 166 21.08 -26.21 11.02
N ALA A 167 21.24 -25.02 10.42
CA ALA A 167 21.37 -24.90 8.98
C ALA A 167 22.41 -25.95 8.59
N SER A 168 22.02 -26.86 7.70
CA SER A 168 22.95 -27.87 7.17
C SER A 168 24.29 -27.19 6.99
N SER A 169 25.35 -27.78 7.56
CA SER A 169 26.70 -27.21 7.67
C SER A 169 27.33 -26.76 6.34
N LEU A 170 26.61 -26.95 5.24
CA LEU A 170 26.98 -26.70 3.86
C LEU A 170 26.33 -25.48 3.18
N VAL A 171 25.54 -24.66 3.88
CA VAL A 171 25.10 -23.36 3.31
C VAL A 171 25.53 -22.21 4.22
N LYS A 172 26.84 -21.93 4.23
CA LYS A 172 27.32 -20.59 4.58
C LYS A 172 26.92 -19.65 3.45
N LEU A 173 25.80 -18.94 3.62
CA LEU A 173 25.52 -17.77 2.79
C LEU A 173 26.77 -16.86 2.87
N PRO A 174 27.37 -16.47 1.74
CA PRO A 174 28.53 -15.59 1.76
C PRO A 174 28.16 -14.30 2.49
N ALA A 175 28.95 -13.93 3.49
CA ALA A 175 28.72 -12.71 4.25
C ALA A 175 28.60 -11.53 3.27
N TYR A 176 27.49 -10.81 3.34
CA TYR A 176 27.27 -9.63 2.51
C TYR A 176 28.41 -8.64 2.74
N LYS A 177 29.31 -8.51 1.76
CA LYS A 177 30.36 -7.49 1.76
C LYS A 177 29.79 -6.27 1.02
N PRO A 178 29.46 -5.17 1.71
CA PRO A 178 29.03 -3.95 1.04
C PRO A 178 30.11 -3.53 0.03
N ARG A 179 29.71 -3.24 -1.22
CA ARG A 179 30.65 -2.80 -2.25
C ARG A 179 31.32 -1.50 -1.77
N LYS A 180 32.63 -1.56 -1.47
CA LYS A 180 33.42 -0.37 -1.16
C LYS A 180 33.38 0.56 -2.38
N LYS A 181 32.81 1.77 -2.23
CA LYS A 181 32.85 2.80 -3.27
C LYS A 181 34.32 3.22 -3.44
N LYS A 182 34.89 3.02 -4.64
CA LYS A 182 36.24 3.52 -4.94
C LYS A 182 36.22 5.04 -4.91
N PRO A 183 37.19 5.71 -4.27
CA PRO A 183 37.32 7.16 -4.38
C PRO A 183 37.57 7.55 -5.85
N PRO A 184 37.17 8.77 -6.27
CA PRO A 184 37.49 9.27 -7.60
C PRO A 184 39.02 9.33 -7.82
N SER A 185 39.48 9.16 -9.06
CA SER A 185 40.90 9.29 -9.39
C SER A 185 41.41 10.71 -9.15
N LEU A 186 42.71 10.87 -8.92
CA LEU A 186 43.36 12.17 -8.76
C LEU A 186 43.05 13.12 -9.93
N THR A 187 43.05 12.59 -11.15
CA THR A 187 42.62 13.31 -12.36
C THR A 187 41.19 13.83 -12.26
N ARG A 188 40.26 13.04 -11.75
CA ARG A 188 38.85 13.42 -11.62
C ARG A 188 38.63 14.49 -10.54
N ILE A 189 39.41 14.42 -9.46
CA ILE A 189 39.44 15.44 -8.40
C ILE A 189 40.00 16.75 -8.96
N ALA A 190 41.12 16.70 -9.69
CA ALA A 190 41.74 17.88 -10.31
C ALA A 190 40.79 18.55 -11.31
N ILE A 191 40.11 17.78 -12.17
CA ILE A 191 39.10 18.30 -13.10
C ILE A 191 37.96 19.00 -12.34
N ALA A 192 37.49 18.42 -11.24
CA ALA A 192 36.43 19.02 -10.43
C ALA A 192 36.89 20.34 -9.77
N GLN A 193 38.11 20.38 -9.22
CA GLN A 193 38.69 21.59 -8.65
C GLN A 193 38.86 22.69 -9.69
N ALA A 194 39.39 22.36 -10.88
CA ALA A 194 39.52 23.31 -11.97
C ALA A 194 38.16 23.87 -12.42
N ARG A 195 37.12 23.03 -12.49
CA ARG A 195 35.74 23.48 -12.77
C ARG A 195 35.22 24.43 -11.70
N LEU A 196 35.43 24.13 -10.42
CA LEU A 196 35.02 25.00 -9.31
C LEU A 196 35.74 26.35 -9.37
N GLN A 197 37.05 26.36 -9.68
CA GLN A 197 37.82 27.59 -9.85
C GLN A 197 37.36 28.41 -11.07
N ASN A 198 36.98 27.76 -12.18
CA ASN A 198 36.42 28.46 -13.34
C ASN A 198 35.06 29.09 -13.02
N VAL A 199 34.21 28.38 -12.25
CA VAL A 199 32.93 28.92 -11.77
C VAL A 199 33.16 30.10 -10.82
N SER A 200 34.14 30.03 -9.91
CA SER A 200 34.44 31.13 -8.99
C SER A 200 35.00 32.35 -9.73
N ARG A 201 35.92 32.15 -10.67
CA ARG A 201 36.43 33.21 -11.56
C ARG A 201 35.30 33.86 -12.36
N ARG A 202 34.39 33.06 -12.93
CA ARG A 202 33.21 33.56 -13.63
C ARG A 202 32.27 34.34 -12.71
N LYS A 203 32.08 33.90 -11.46
CA LYS A 203 31.28 34.63 -10.47
C LYS A 203 31.94 35.94 -10.03
N ALA A 204 33.27 35.98 -9.93
CA ALA A 204 34.02 37.18 -9.58
C ALA A 204 34.06 38.20 -10.74
N SER A 205 34.13 37.73 -11.99
CA SER A 205 34.12 38.58 -13.18
C SER A 205 32.73 39.09 -13.58
N MET A 206 31.65 38.51 -13.03
CA MET A 206 30.31 39.08 -13.20
C MET A 206 30.24 40.47 -12.56
N LYS A 207 29.94 41.49 -13.37
CA LYS A 207 29.73 42.87 -12.90
C LYS A 207 28.64 42.87 -11.83
N LYS A 208 29.02 43.20 -10.59
CA LYS A 208 28.07 43.45 -9.49
C LYS A 208 27.53 44.87 -9.66
N HIS A 209 26.27 44.99 -10.03
CA HIS A 209 25.58 46.28 -10.06
C HIS A 209 25.24 46.70 -8.61
N ARG A 210 25.54 47.94 -8.22
CA ARG A 210 25.08 48.50 -6.93
C ARG A 210 23.60 48.88 -7.07
N GLY A 211 22.75 48.28 -6.25
CA GLY A 211 21.29 48.53 -6.20
C GLY A 211 20.42 47.42 -6.82
N LYS A 212 19.10 47.46 -6.55
CA LYS A 212 18.12 46.44 -6.99
C LYS A 212 17.84 46.43 -8.50
N PHE A 213 18.50 47.27 -9.28
CA PHE A 213 18.25 47.42 -10.72
C PHE A 213 19.43 46.90 -11.53
N ARG A 214 19.33 45.65 -12.00
CA ARG A 214 20.21 45.14 -13.06
C ARG A 214 19.82 45.88 -14.36
N PRO A 215 20.76 46.48 -15.10
CA PRO A 215 20.43 47.09 -16.39
C PRO A 215 19.90 46.00 -17.33
N LYS A 216 18.76 46.27 -17.98
CA LYS A 216 18.16 45.36 -18.96
C LYS A 216 19.20 45.01 -20.03
N SER A 217 19.31 43.73 -20.37
CA SER A 217 20.21 43.28 -21.45
C SER A 217 19.79 43.90 -22.79
N ALA A 218 20.71 44.01 -23.75
CA ALA A 218 20.39 44.55 -25.08
C ALA A 218 19.23 43.77 -25.75
N TYR A 219 19.10 42.48 -25.44
CA TYR A 219 17.98 41.64 -25.86
C TYR A 219 16.68 42.00 -25.15
N GLU A 220 16.70 42.16 -23.82
CA GLU A 220 15.54 42.59 -23.01
C GLU A 220 15.05 44.02 -23.37
N LYS A 221 15.93 44.86 -23.93
CA LYS A 221 15.56 46.18 -24.46
C LYS A 221 14.94 46.13 -25.85
N ARG A 222 15.25 45.09 -26.65
CA ARG A 222 14.71 44.87 -28.01
C ARG A 222 13.36 44.16 -27.99
N LEU A 223 13.04 43.42 -26.93
CA LEU A 223 11.67 42.95 -26.73
C LEU A 223 10.78 44.16 -26.43
N TRP A 224 9.89 44.47 -27.37
CA TRP A 224 8.77 45.38 -27.18
C TRP A 224 8.05 45.01 -25.88
N LYS A 225 7.80 46.00 -25.01
CA LYS A 225 6.91 45.76 -23.86
C LYS A 225 5.52 45.53 -24.44
N THR A 226 4.90 44.40 -24.11
CA THR A 226 3.54 44.05 -24.54
C THR A 226 2.46 45.00 -24.01
N ASP A 227 2.81 45.92 -23.10
CA ASP A 227 1.87 46.72 -22.31
C ASP A 227 1.85 48.21 -22.70
N GLU A 228 2.62 48.64 -23.70
CA GLU A 228 2.52 50.00 -24.26
C GLU A 228 1.67 49.93 -25.55
N LYS A 229 0.44 50.47 -25.51
CA LYS A 229 -0.38 50.71 -26.71
C LYS A 229 0.27 51.82 -27.56
N PRO A 230 0.18 51.74 -28.90
CA PRO A 230 0.75 52.75 -29.81
C PRO A 230 0.19 54.14 -29.57
#